data_AF-A0A6I2UIP8-F1
#
_entry.id   AF-A0A6I2UIP8-F1
#
_cell.length_a   1.000
_cell.length_b   1.000
_cell.length_c   1.000
_cell.angle_alpha   90.00
_cell.angle_beta   90.00
_cell.angle_gamma   90.00
#
_symmetry.space_group_name_H-M   'P 1'
#
loop_
_entity.id
_entity.type
_entity.pdbx_description
1 polymer ?
#
loop_
_entity_poly.entity_id
_entity_poly.type
_entity_poly.pdbx_seq_one_letter_code
_entity_poly.pdbx_strand_id
1 'polypeptide(L)'
;MTNEEFLRKFDAHEEFSEKEIEDMCWGFIGDCVSEDIIEQGDWTIDKRTVFKVNSRFFGVYWTDGATEQQEDCREFPDYPTELRRVEKMVYDYVPIKEDK
;
A
#
# COMPACT_ATOMS: atom_id res chain seq x y z
N MET A 1 -10.10 6.54 -12.71
CA MET A 1 -11.10 5.45 -12.74
C MET A 1 -12.01 5.58 -11.52
N THR A 2 -13.26 5.14 -11.59
CA THR A 2 -14.14 5.08 -10.40
C THR A 2 -13.92 3.80 -9.57
N ASN A 3 -14.35 3.83 -8.31
CA ASN A 3 -14.29 2.66 -7.42
C ASN A 3 -15.05 1.44 -7.97
N GLU A 4 -16.17 1.66 -8.66
CA GLU A 4 -16.97 0.57 -9.26
C GLU A 4 -16.29 -0.04 -10.47
N GLU A 5 -15.67 0.78 -11.33
CA GLU A 5 -14.86 0.31 -12.46
C GLU A 5 -13.64 -0.48 -12.00
N PHE A 6 -13.00 -0.05 -10.91
CA PHE A 6 -11.88 -0.77 -10.31
C PHE A 6 -12.29 -2.18 -9.90
N LEU A 7 -13.37 -2.31 -9.12
CA LEU A 7 -13.86 -3.62 -8.67
C LEU A 7 -14.25 -4.51 -9.85
N ARG A 8 -14.90 -3.96 -10.87
CA ARG A 8 -15.26 -4.73 -12.08
C ARG A 8 -14.01 -5.27 -12.79
N LYS A 9 -13.02 -4.42 -13.04
CA LYS A 9 -11.76 -4.81 -13.68
C LYS A 9 -11.01 -5.85 -12.84
N PHE A 10 -10.93 -5.62 -11.54
CA PHE A 10 -10.26 -6.51 -10.60
C PHE A 10 -10.92 -7.91 -10.59
N ASP A 11 -12.24 -7.98 -10.43
CA ASP A 11 -12.97 -9.25 -10.40
C ASP A 11 -12.90 -9.99 -11.75
N ALA A 12 -12.80 -9.24 -12.86
CA ALA A 12 -12.59 -9.77 -14.21
C ALA A 12 -11.13 -10.15 -14.52
N HIS A 13 -10.19 -9.87 -13.61
CA HIS A 13 -8.74 -10.04 -13.81
C HIS A 13 -8.23 -9.31 -15.06
N GLU A 14 -8.82 -8.14 -15.35
CA GLU A 14 -8.35 -7.25 -16.41
C GLU A 14 -7.05 -6.57 -15.97
N GLU A 15 -6.16 -6.30 -16.93
CA GLU A 15 -4.90 -5.58 -16.68
C GLU A 15 -5.17 -4.11 -16.29
N PHE A 16 -4.37 -3.61 -15.35
CA PHE A 16 -4.31 -2.19 -15.00
C PHE A 16 -3.09 -1.57 -15.66
N SER A 17 -3.27 -0.40 -16.24
CA SER A 17 -2.18 0.45 -16.68
C SER A 17 -1.41 0.99 -15.48
N GLU A 18 -0.14 1.31 -15.70
CA GLU A 18 0.73 1.92 -14.68
C GLU A 18 0.08 3.16 -14.04
N LYS A 19 -0.56 4.01 -14.86
CA LYS A 19 -1.27 5.20 -14.38
C LYS A 19 -2.45 4.85 -13.44
N GLU A 20 -3.18 3.78 -13.75
CA GLU A 20 -4.28 3.31 -12.88
C GLU A 20 -3.74 2.77 -11.56
N ILE A 21 -2.60 2.08 -11.57
CA ILE A 21 -1.95 1.57 -10.34
C ILE A 21 -1.41 2.74 -9.51
N GLU A 22 -0.78 3.71 -10.16
CA GLU A 22 -0.39 4.98 -9.57
C GLU A 22 -1.61 5.62 -8.89
N ASP A 23 -2.72 5.82 -9.59
CA ASP A 23 -3.92 6.44 -9.02
C ASP A 23 -4.45 5.70 -7.75
N MET A 24 -4.21 4.39 -7.60
CA MET A 24 -4.51 3.64 -6.37
C MET A 24 -3.55 3.99 -5.23
N CYS A 25 -2.26 4.15 -5.50
CA CYS A 25 -1.26 4.50 -4.50
C CYS A 25 -1.46 5.90 -3.91
N TRP A 26 -1.85 6.89 -4.72
CA TRP A 26 -2.08 8.27 -4.26
C TRP A 26 -3.52 8.52 -3.74
N GLY A 27 -4.37 7.50 -3.67
CA GLY A 27 -5.73 7.63 -3.14
C GLY A 27 -6.70 8.37 -4.08
N PHE A 28 -6.44 8.38 -5.38
CA PHE A 28 -7.43 8.78 -6.38
C PHE A 28 -8.46 7.66 -6.65
N ILE A 29 -8.08 6.41 -6.35
CA ILE A 29 -8.97 5.24 -6.35
C ILE A 29 -9.01 4.65 -4.94
N GLY A 30 -10.22 4.53 -4.38
CA GLY A 30 -10.44 4.08 -3.01
C GLY A 30 -9.93 5.04 -1.94
N ASP A 31 -10.07 4.63 -0.70
CA ASP A 31 -9.56 5.35 0.47
C ASP A 31 -8.21 4.76 0.88
N CYS A 32 -7.14 5.55 0.84
CA CYS A 32 -5.84 5.11 1.36
C CYS A 32 -5.94 4.86 2.88
N VAL A 33 -5.60 3.64 3.30
CA VAL A 33 -5.68 3.18 4.70
C VAL A 33 -4.32 3.25 5.36
N SER A 34 -3.27 2.81 4.68
CA SER A 34 -1.90 2.87 5.15
C SER A 34 -0.91 2.83 4.00
N GLU A 35 0.26 3.40 4.22
CA GLU A 35 1.44 3.19 3.40
C GLU A 35 2.55 2.68 4.33
N ASP A 36 3.07 1.50 4.02
CA ASP A 36 4.14 0.86 4.77
C ASP A 36 5.42 0.88 3.93
N ILE A 37 6.55 1.23 4.53
CA ILE A 37 7.87 0.93 3.95
C ILE A 37 8.16 -0.54 4.25
N ILE A 38 8.36 -1.33 3.20
CA ILE A 38 8.68 -2.76 3.28
C ILE A 38 10.20 -2.93 3.41
N GLU A 39 10.96 -2.27 2.54
CA GLU A 39 12.41 -2.27 2.53
C GLU A 39 12.91 -0.88 2.11
N GLN A 40 14.05 -0.47 2.68
CA GLN A 40 14.69 0.79 2.34
C GLN A 40 16.15 0.51 1.98
N GLY A 41 16.48 0.68 0.70
CA GLY A 41 17.85 0.67 0.20
C GLY A 41 18.46 2.07 0.18
N ASP A 42 19.72 2.15 -0.25
CA ASP A 42 20.44 3.43 -0.41
C ASP A 42 19.86 4.30 -1.54
N TRP A 43 19.15 3.68 -2.50
CA TRP A 43 18.67 4.31 -3.74
C TRP A 43 17.17 4.17 -3.96
N THR A 44 16.56 3.10 -3.46
CA THR A 44 15.14 2.79 -3.66
C THR A 44 14.46 2.49 -2.33
N ILE A 45 13.16 2.77 -2.28
CA ILE A 45 12.29 2.48 -1.14
C ILE A 45 11.13 1.63 -1.64
N ASP A 46 11.08 0.38 -1.20
CA ASP A 46 9.96 -0.50 -1.49
C ASP A 46 8.83 -0.21 -0.53
N LYS A 47 7.68 0.11 -1.09
CA LYS A 47 6.49 0.53 -0.38
C LYS A 47 5.34 -0.42 -0.68
N ARG A 48 4.41 -0.49 0.27
CA ARG A 48 3.10 -1.07 0.06
C ARG A 48 2.04 -0.07 0.47
N THR A 49 1.20 0.30 -0.48
CA THR A 49 0.00 1.09 -0.19
C THR A 49 -1.18 0.15 -0.02
N VAL A 50 -1.83 0.22 1.15
CA VAL A 50 -3.09 -0.44 1.43
C VAL A 50 -4.21 0.56 1.29
N PHE A 51 -5.18 0.25 0.45
CA PHE A 51 -6.35 1.09 0.19
C PHE A 51 -7.63 0.27 0.30
N LYS A 52 -8.74 0.96 0.52
CA LYS A 52 -10.06 0.38 0.71
C LYS A 52 -10.98 0.83 -0.41
N VAL A 53 -11.67 -0.12 -1.03
CA VAL A 53 -12.72 0.16 -1.99
C VAL A 53 -13.99 -0.52 -1.49
N ASN A 54 -15.01 0.29 -1.15
CA ASN A 54 -16.24 -0.16 -0.51
C ASN A 54 -15.99 -0.94 0.80
N SER A 55 -16.14 -2.27 0.80
CA SER A 55 -15.92 -3.13 1.97
C SER A 55 -14.68 -4.02 1.85
N ARG A 56 -13.93 -3.90 0.75
CA ARG A 56 -12.76 -4.72 0.42
C ARG A 56 -11.48 -3.91 0.62
N PHE A 57 -10.40 -4.60 1.00
CA PHE A 57 -9.09 -4.01 1.17
C PHE A 57 -8.17 -4.55 0.09
N PHE A 58 -7.27 -3.70 -0.40
CA PHE A 58 -6.34 -4.04 -1.47
C PHE A 58 -4.96 -3.49 -1.13
N GLY A 59 -3.92 -4.15 -1.63
CA GLY A 59 -2.54 -3.73 -1.51
C GLY A 59 -1.88 -3.61 -2.87
N VAL A 60 -1.12 -2.54 -3.08
CA VAL A 60 -0.21 -2.37 -4.22
C VAL A 60 1.21 -2.29 -3.69
N TYR A 61 2.12 -3.05 -4.29
CA TYR A 61 3.55 -2.93 -4.09
C TYR A 61 4.13 -2.02 -5.16
N TRP A 62 4.96 -1.08 -4.75
CA TRP A 62 5.61 -0.14 -5.65
C TRP A 62 6.94 0.32 -5.06
N THR A 63 7.83 0.77 -5.93
CA THR A 63 9.15 1.26 -5.53
C THR A 63 9.23 2.76 -5.81
N ASP A 64 9.77 3.50 -4.86
CA ASP A 64 10.01 4.95 -4.97
C ASP A 64 11.51 5.23 -4.97
N GLY A 65 11.92 6.31 -5.64
CA GLY A 65 13.30 6.77 -5.57
C GLY A 65 13.61 7.39 -4.21
N ALA A 66 14.73 7.01 -3.60
CA ALA A 66 15.15 7.55 -2.30
C ALA A 66 15.77 8.96 -2.39
N THR A 67 15.98 9.50 -3.59
CA THR A 67 16.65 10.80 -3.82
C THR A 67 15.90 11.64 -4.85
N GLU A 68 16.00 12.98 -4.76
CA GLU A 68 15.28 13.95 -5.61
C GLU A 68 15.55 13.81 -7.12
N GLN A 69 16.61 13.11 -7.55
CA GLN A 69 16.87 12.82 -8.97
C GLN A 69 16.30 11.46 -9.43
N GLN A 70 15.68 10.72 -8.53
CA GLN A 70 15.15 9.37 -8.75
C GLN A 70 13.64 9.30 -8.46
N GLU A 71 12.98 10.42 -8.16
CA GLU A 71 11.53 10.49 -7.99
C GLU A 71 10.76 10.07 -9.26
N ASP A 72 11.42 10.10 -10.43
CA ASP A 72 10.91 9.58 -11.71
C ASP A 72 11.16 8.07 -11.91
N CYS A 73 11.89 7.39 -11.01
CA CYS A 73 12.15 5.95 -11.05
C CYS A 73 11.07 5.15 -10.30
N ARG A 74 9.82 5.59 -10.35
CA ARG A 74 8.72 4.86 -9.72
C ARG A 74 8.35 3.66 -10.57
N GLU A 75 8.33 2.50 -9.93
CA GLU A 75 7.99 1.25 -10.59
C GLU A 75 6.79 0.62 -9.88
N PHE A 76 5.84 0.13 -10.67
CA PHE A 76 4.63 -0.56 -10.22
C PHE A 76 4.66 -2.00 -10.74
N PRO A 77 5.53 -2.86 -10.18
CA PRO A 77 5.80 -4.18 -10.74
C PRO A 77 4.61 -5.14 -10.61
N ASP A 78 3.72 -4.89 -9.64
CA ASP A 78 2.75 -5.87 -9.18
C ASP A 78 1.30 -5.47 -9.44
N TYR A 79 0.50 -6.48 -9.80
CA TYR A 79 -0.96 -6.39 -9.82
C TYR A 79 -1.51 -6.18 -8.39
N PRO A 80 -2.55 -5.35 -8.19
CA PRO A 80 -3.17 -5.18 -6.88
C PRO A 80 -3.59 -6.53 -6.27
N THR A 81 -3.41 -6.69 -4.96
CA THR A 81 -3.79 -7.93 -4.26
C THR A 81 -4.90 -7.63 -3.25
N GLU A 82 -5.96 -8.44 -3.24
CA GLU A 82 -7.00 -8.33 -2.21
C GLU A 82 -6.49 -8.81 -0.85
N LEU A 83 -6.72 -7.99 0.18
CA LEU A 83 -6.24 -8.19 1.53
C LEU A 83 -7.42 -8.45 2.47
N ARG A 84 -7.17 -9.29 3.48
CA ARG A 84 -8.09 -9.48 4.61
C ARG A 84 -7.53 -8.82 5.85
N ARG A 85 -8.31 -7.91 6.45
CA ARG A 85 -7.96 -7.34 7.75
C ARG A 85 -7.97 -8.42 8.83
N VAL A 86 -6.88 -8.52 9.59
CA VAL A 86 -6.77 -9.40 10.75
C VAL A 86 -6.44 -8.56 11.99
N GLU A 87 -7.15 -8.80 13.08
CA GLU A 87 -6.88 -8.13 14.36
C GLU A 87 -5.75 -8.89 15.08
N LYS A 88 -4.76 -8.15 15.60
CA LYS A 88 -3.65 -8.71 16.38
C LYS A 88 -3.59 -8.02 17.74
N MET A 89 -3.57 -8.80 18.82
CA MET A 89 -3.31 -8.30 20.16
C MET A 89 -1.79 -8.14 20.37
N VAL A 90 -1.37 -6.97 20.86
CA VAL A 90 0.04 -6.66 21.18
C VAL A 90 0.12 -6.28 22.66
N TYR A 91 1.14 -6.79 23.35
CA TYR A 91 1.41 -6.50 24.75
C TYR A 91 2.72 -5.72 24.87
N ASP A 92 2.69 -4.61 25.59
CA ASP A 92 3.88 -3.89 26.02
C ASP A 92 4.20 -4.25 27.47
N TYR A 93 5.48 -4.53 27.75
CA TYR A 93 5.97 -4.84 29.10
C TYR A 93 6.76 -3.66 29.63
N VAL A 94 6.40 -3.18 30.82
CA VAL A 94 7.09 -2.08 31.50
C VAL A 94 7.76 -2.56 32.79
N PRO A 95 8.94 -2.00 33.17
CA PRO A 95 9.62 -2.37 34.39
C PRO A 95 8.83 -1.95 35.64
N ILE A 96 8.78 -2.84 36.63
CA ILE A 96 8.22 -2.52 37.95
C ILE A 96 9.23 -1.64 38.68
N LYS A 97 8.85 -0.42 39.04
CA LYS A 97 9.64 0.43 39.94
C LYS A 97 9.25 0.06 41.38
N GLU A 98 10.18 -0.49 42.15
CA GLU A 98 10.03 -0.60 43.60
C GLU A 98 10.29 0.78 44.21
N ASP A 99 9.28 1.40 44.80
CA ASP A 99 9.46 2.56 45.68
C ASP A 99 10.26 2.09 46.90
N LYS A 100 11.47 2.63 47.06
CA LYS A 100 12.33 2.42 48.24
C LYS A 100 11.91 3.30 49.41
#